data_AF-A0A932XGA4-F1
#
_entry.id   AF-A0A932XGA4-F1
#
_cell.length_a   1.000
_cell.length_b   1.000
_cell.length_c   1.000
_cell.angle_alpha   90.00
_cell.angle_beta   90.00
_cell.angle_gamma   90.00
#
_symmetry.space_group_name_H-M   'P 1'
#
loop_
_entity.id
_entity.type
_entity.pdbx_description
1 polymer ?
#
loop_
_entity_poly.entity_id
_entity_poly.type
_entity_poly.pdbx_seq_one_letter_code
_entity_poly.pdbx_strand_id
1 'polypeptide(L)'
;MIRPAVAATLRGWGYDVVSVHELGLGNRRVPDEAILEFAANSGRAVLTFNVREYLPLDDAWRVVGREHAGIICSGEISAVGELARRLVAYLDSIEPAIQWNTVVWL
;
A
#
# COMPACT_ATOMS: atom_id res chain seq x y z
N MET A 1 -12.14 -2.92 -4.52
CA MET A 1 -11.36 -3.39 -3.33
C MET A 1 -10.24 -4.33 -3.78
N ILE A 2 -9.04 -4.24 -3.21
CA ILE A 2 -7.93 -5.13 -3.57
C ILE A 2 -8.18 -6.54 -3.03
N ARG A 3 -8.06 -7.54 -3.91
CA ARG A 3 -8.30 -8.96 -3.57
C ARG A 3 -7.13 -9.52 -2.74
N PRO A 4 -7.39 -10.31 -1.68
CA PRO A 4 -6.32 -10.93 -0.87
C PRO A 4 -5.33 -11.77 -1.69
N ALA A 5 -5.80 -12.36 -2.80
CA ALA A 5 -4.98 -13.15 -3.71
C ALA A 5 -3.77 -12.38 -4.27
N VAL A 6 -3.83 -11.04 -4.34
CA VAL A 6 -2.69 -10.20 -4.77
C VAL A 6 -1.52 -10.35 -3.79
N ALA A 7 -1.76 -10.31 -2.48
CA ALA A 7 -0.73 -10.50 -1.47
C ALA A 7 -0.14 -11.92 -1.54
N ALA A 8 -0.97 -12.94 -1.73
CA ALA A 8 -0.52 -14.31 -1.89
C ALA A 8 0.38 -14.48 -3.14
N THR A 9 0.00 -13.87 -4.27
CA THR A 9 0.80 -13.88 -5.51
C THR A 9 2.15 -13.20 -5.30
N LEU A 10 2.17 -11.99 -4.71
CA LEU A 10 3.41 -11.24 -4.47
C LEU A 10 4.36 -11.97 -3.51
N ARG A 11 3.82 -12.58 -2.44
CA ARG A 11 4.61 -13.42 -1.54
C ARG A 11 5.23 -14.62 -2.27
N GLY A 12 4.48 -15.23 -3.19
CA GLY A 12 5.00 -16.30 -4.06
C GLY A 12 6.15 -15.85 -4.98
N TRP A 13 6.30 -14.54 -5.19
CA TRP A 13 7.41 -13.93 -5.95
C TRP A 13 8.52 -13.38 -5.06
N GLY A 14 8.45 -13.56 -3.74
CA GLY A 14 9.50 -13.16 -2.80
C GLY A 14 9.35 -11.78 -2.17
N TYR A 15 8.22 -11.09 -2.39
CA TYR A 15 7.96 -9.77 -1.77
C TYR A 15 7.37 -9.92 -0.36
N ASP A 16 7.78 -9.03 0.55
CA ASP A 16 7.19 -8.90 1.89
C ASP A 16 5.88 -8.11 1.82
N VAL A 17 4.75 -8.81 1.77
CA VAL A 17 3.42 -8.21 1.62
C VAL A 17 2.44 -8.85 2.59
N VAL A 18 1.65 -8.01 3.26
CA VAL A 18 0.53 -8.42 4.10
C VAL A 18 -0.75 -7.79 3.59
N SER A 19 -1.81 -8.59 3.45
CA SER A 19 -3.13 -8.06 3.15
C SER A 19 -3.82 -7.59 4.42
N VAL A 20 -4.48 -6.44 4.36
CA VAL A 20 -5.40 -5.98 5.43
C VAL A 20 -6.48 -7.03 5.74
N HIS A 21 -6.84 -7.88 4.78
CA HIS A 21 -7.79 -8.98 5.01
C HIS A 21 -7.24 -10.05 5.97
N GLU A 22 -5.93 -10.30 5.94
CA GLU A 22 -5.26 -11.33 6.74
C GLU A 22 -5.05 -10.89 8.20
N LEU A 23 -5.06 -9.57 8.46
CA LEU A 23 -4.92 -9.00 9.80
C LEU A 23 -6.19 -9.15 10.68
N GLY A 24 -7.22 -9.87 10.20
CA GLY A 24 -8.55 -9.89 10.83
C GLY A 24 -9.30 -8.57 10.66
N LEU A 25 -8.77 -7.68 9.80
CA LEU A 25 -9.24 -6.34 9.55
C LEU A 25 -10.12 -6.25 8.28
N GLY A 26 -10.25 -7.34 7.51
CA GLY A 26 -11.03 -7.37 6.26
C GLY A 26 -12.55 -7.22 6.42
N ASN A 27 -13.10 -7.52 7.60
CA ASN A 27 -14.55 -7.46 7.91
C ASN A 27 -14.95 -6.33 8.85
N ARG A 28 -13.99 -5.55 9.37
CA ARG A 28 -14.25 -4.31 10.10
C ARG A 28 -13.80 -3.16 9.22
N ARG A 29 -14.57 -2.06 9.16
CA ARG A 29 -14.09 -0.81 8.55
C ARG A 29 -12.88 -0.32 9.36
N VAL A 30 -11.69 -0.78 9.02
CA VAL A 30 -10.46 -0.23 9.58
C VAL A 30 -10.24 1.13 8.94
N PRO A 31 -10.03 2.19 9.74
CA PRO A 31 -9.72 3.51 9.20
C PRO A 31 -8.44 3.46 8.35
N ASP A 32 -8.42 4.22 7.25
CA ASP A 32 -7.23 4.33 6.39
C ASP A 32 -5.99 4.79 7.19
N GLU A 33 -6.18 5.65 8.20
CA GLU A 33 -5.11 6.07 9.12
C GLU A 33 -4.49 4.91 9.91
N ALA A 34 -5.30 3.96 10.40
CA ALA A 34 -4.78 2.82 11.16
C ALA A 34 -4.00 1.86 10.25
N ILE A 35 -4.39 1.74 8.98
CA ILE A 35 -3.65 0.97 7.98
C ILE A 35 -2.29 1.65 7.70
N LEU A 36 -2.30 2.97 7.50
CA LEU A 36 -1.07 3.74 7.25
C LEU A 36 -0.13 3.70 8.46
N GLU A 37 -0.65 3.79 9.68
CA GLU A 37 0.11 3.63 10.93
C GLU A 37 0.72 2.24 11.07
N PHE A 38 -0.05 1.19 10.82
CA PHE A 38 0.47 -0.17 10.83
C PHE A 38 1.60 -0.35 9.80
N ALA A 39 1.40 0.17 8.58
CA ALA A 39 2.37 0.08 7.50
C ALA A 39 3.65 0.85 7.83
N ALA A 40 3.52 2.09 8.33
CA ALA A 40 4.65 2.92 8.75
C ALA A 40 5.47 2.24 9.87
N ASN A 41 4.82 1.73 10.91
CA ASN A 41 5.47 1.01 12.01
C ASN A 41 6.16 -0.30 11.55
N SER A 42 5.66 -0.90 10.46
CA SER A 42 6.24 -2.11 9.86
C SER A 42 7.30 -1.80 8.80
N GLY A 43 7.56 -0.53 8.47
CA GLY A 43 8.44 -0.16 7.36
C GLY A 43 7.93 -0.57 5.97
N ARG A 44 6.61 -0.71 5.79
CA ARG A 44 5.98 -1.15 4.54
C ARG A 44 5.20 -0.04 3.87
N ALA A 45 5.20 -0.01 2.54
CA ALA A 45 4.34 0.87 1.77
C ALA A 45 2.89 0.34 1.71
N VAL A 46 1.93 1.25 1.58
CA VAL A 46 0.51 0.90 1.40
C VAL A 46 0.16 0.88 -0.08
N LEU A 47 -0.43 -0.21 -0.58
CA LEU A 47 -1.10 -0.24 -1.90
C LEU A 47 -2.60 0.02 -1.73
N THR A 48 -3.15 1.00 -2.43
CA THR A 48 -4.57 1.37 -2.33
C THR A 48 -5.19 1.79 -3.66
N PHE A 49 -6.50 1.54 -3.80
CA PHE A 49 -7.34 2.16 -4.85
C PHE A 49 -8.06 3.42 -4.34
N ASN A 50 -8.02 3.68 -3.02
CA ASN A 50 -8.76 4.76 -2.37
C ASN A 50 -7.94 6.05 -2.27
N VAL A 51 -7.55 6.59 -3.41
CA VAL A 51 -6.65 7.76 -3.47
C VAL A 51 -7.26 9.00 -2.82
N ARG A 52 -8.60 9.11 -2.86
CA ARG A 52 -9.36 10.21 -2.29
C ARG A 52 -9.13 10.39 -0.79
N GLU A 53 -9.00 9.29 -0.05
CA GLU A 53 -8.81 9.34 1.41
C GLU A 53 -7.32 9.37 1.80
N TYR A 54 -6.44 8.77 0.99
CA TYR A 54 -5.00 8.75 1.30
C TYR A 54 -4.27 10.07 1.00
N LEU A 55 -4.72 10.86 0.02
CA LEU A 55 -4.08 12.16 -0.27
C LEU A 55 -4.23 13.17 0.89
N PRO A 56 -5.43 13.41 1.46
CA PRO A 56 -5.56 14.28 2.63
C PRO A 56 -4.87 13.70 3.87
N LEU A 57 -4.84 12.37 4.00
CA LEU A 57 -4.17 11.70 5.11
C LEU A 57 -2.65 11.88 5.08
N ASP A 58 -2.04 11.76 3.89
CA ASP A 58 -0.63 12.06 3.64
C ASP A 58 -0.29 13.51 4.01
N ASP A 59 -1.08 14.48 3.55
CA ASP A 59 -0.90 15.90 3.89
C ASP A 59 -0.99 16.13 5.41
N ALA A 60 -2.00 15.55 6.06
CA ALA A 60 -2.17 15.63 7.50
C ALA A 60 -0.96 15.06 8.26
N TRP A 61 -0.43 13.93 7.81
CA TRP A 61 0.78 13.32 8.38
C TRP A 61 2.01 14.21 8.22
N ARG A 62 2.23 14.78 7.03
CA ARG A 62 3.33 15.71 6.77
C ARG A 62 3.25 16.94 7.67
N VAL A 63 2.07 17.52 7.86
CA VAL A 63 1.85 18.70 8.71
C VAL A 63 2.27 18.45 10.16
N VAL A 64 2.03 17.24 10.69
CA VAL A 64 2.41 16.87 12.07
C VAL A 64 3.79 16.20 12.17
N GLY A 65 4.56 16.16 11.07
CA GLY A 65 5.89 15.56 11.04
C GLY A 65 5.91 14.03 11.17
N ARG A 66 4.80 13.35 10.84
CA ARG A 66 4.75 11.89 10.75
C ARG A 66 5.24 11.46 9.37
N GLU A 67 5.90 10.31 9.33
CA GLU A 67 6.44 9.72 8.11
C GLU A 67 5.91 8.31 7.90
N HIS A 68 5.85 7.87 6.65
CA HIS A 68 5.49 6.51 6.28
C HIS A 68 6.42 5.97 5.20
N ALA A 69 6.51 4.65 5.08
CA ALA A 69 7.36 4.02 4.07
C ALA A 69 6.84 4.15 2.63
N GLY A 70 5.65 4.73 2.43
CA GLY A 70 5.14 5.15 1.12
C GLY A 70 3.68 4.78 0.89
N ILE A 71 3.04 5.48 -0.03
CA ILE A 71 1.68 5.20 -0.49
C ILE A 71 1.71 4.99 -2.01
N ILE A 72 1.26 3.82 -2.44
CA ILE A 72 1.18 3.41 -3.83
C ILE A 72 -0.30 3.38 -4.21
N CYS A 73 -0.69 4.28 -5.09
CA CYS A 73 -2.02 4.45 -5.60
C CYS A 73 -2.15 3.75 -6.95
N SER A 74 -3.32 3.19 -7.23
CA SER A 74 -3.65 2.69 -8.56
C SER A 74 -5.14 2.84 -8.85
N GLY A 75 -5.50 2.86 -10.13
CA GLY A 75 -6.89 2.67 -10.54
C GLY A 75 -7.40 1.28 -10.16
N GLU A 76 -8.72 1.07 -10.16
CA GLU A 76 -9.27 -0.24 -9.84
C GLU A 76 -8.90 -1.28 -10.91
N ILE A 77 -8.01 -2.21 -10.55
CA ILE A 77 -7.58 -3.33 -11.40
C ILE A 77 -8.08 -4.63 -10.77
N SER A 78 -9.13 -5.21 -11.34
CA SER A 78 -9.76 -6.45 -10.84
C SER A 78 -8.92 -7.71 -11.07
N ALA A 79 -8.03 -7.68 -12.06
CA ALA A 79 -7.16 -8.79 -12.43
C ALA A 79 -5.95 -8.87 -11.49
N VAL A 80 -5.89 -9.92 -10.67
CA VAL A 80 -4.83 -10.13 -9.66
C VAL A 80 -3.43 -10.10 -10.27
N GLY A 81 -3.21 -10.84 -11.35
CA GLY A 81 -1.90 -10.92 -12.00
C GLY A 81 -1.48 -9.61 -12.70
N GLU A 82 -2.44 -8.78 -13.11
CA GLU A 82 -2.12 -7.48 -13.71
C GLU A 82 -1.65 -6.49 -12.64
N LEU A 83 -2.41 -6.36 -11.55
CA LEU A 83 -2.02 -5.48 -10.43
C LEU A 83 -0.69 -5.91 -9.83
N ALA A 84 -0.49 -7.21 -9.61
CA ALA A 84 0.76 -7.73 -9.07
C ALA A 84 1.96 -7.41 -9.97
N ARG A 85 1.83 -7.61 -11.29
CA ARG A 85 2.93 -7.30 -12.24
C ARG A 85 3.26 -5.82 -12.29
N ARG A 86 2.26 -4.93 -12.27
CA ARG A 86 2.51 -3.47 -12.25
C ARG A 86 3.21 -3.03 -10.98
N LEU A 87 2.75 -3.54 -9.84
CA LEU A 87 3.39 -3.24 -8.56
C LEU A 87 4.85 -3.71 -8.56
N VAL A 88 5.12 -4.94 -8.99
CA VAL A 88 6.48 -5.47 -9.08
C VAL A 88 7.36 -4.66 -10.03
N ALA A 89 6.87 -4.36 -11.24
CA ALA A 89 7.62 -3.57 -12.21
C ALA A 89 8.02 -2.20 -11.64
N TYR A 90 7.15 -1.59 -10.83
CA TYR A 90 7.47 -0.38 -10.10
C TYR A 90 8.49 -0.61 -8.98
N LEU A 91 8.26 -1.58 -8.08
CA LEU A 91 9.15 -1.85 -6.95
C LEU A 91 10.58 -2.21 -7.40
N ASP A 92 10.72 -2.94 -8.50
CA ASP A 92 12.02 -3.33 -9.07
C ASP A 92 12.71 -2.16 -9.80
N SER A 93 11.98 -1.10 -10.12
CA SER A 93 12.52 0.09 -10.81
C SER A 93 13.08 1.15 -9.87
N ILE A 94 12.88 1.00 -8.55
CA ILE A 94 13.27 1.98 -7.54
C ILE A 94 14.08 1.36 -6.41
N GLU A 95 14.92 2.16 -5.79
CA GLU A 95 15.49 1.81 -4.49
C GLU A 95 14.42 2.01 -3.40
N PRO A 96 14.31 1.12 -2.39
CA PRO A 96 13.31 1.25 -1.33
C PRO A 96 13.32 2.60 -0.60
N ALA A 97 14.49 3.23 -0.47
CA ALA A 97 14.62 4.55 0.17
C ALA A 97 13.89 5.67 -0.58
N ILE A 98 13.71 5.55 -1.91
CA ILE A 98 13.01 6.55 -2.73
C ILE A 98 11.51 6.59 -2.41
N GLN A 99 10.96 5.46 -1.96
CA GLN A 99 9.54 5.33 -1.61
C GLN A 99 9.18 6.10 -0.31
N TRP A 100 10.17 6.41 0.54
CA TRP A 100 9.94 6.99 1.85
C TRP A 100 9.23 8.34 1.78
N ASN A 101 8.13 8.45 2.54
CA ASN A 101 7.29 9.65 2.63
C ASN A 101 6.77 10.15 1.26
N THR A 102 6.55 9.25 0.30
CA THR A 102 6.02 9.58 -1.03
C THR A 102 4.63 9.02 -1.27
N VAL A 103 3.90 9.67 -2.18
CA VAL A 103 2.68 9.14 -2.81
C VAL A 103 2.96 8.97 -4.29
N VAL A 104 2.81 7.74 -4.81
CA VAL A 104 3.08 7.41 -6.22
C VAL A 104 1.86 6.78 -6.87
N TRP A 105 1.68 7.02 -8.16
CA TRP A 105 0.63 6.40 -8.97
C TRP A 105 1.21 5.33 -9.91
N LEU A 106 0.59 4.14 -9.94
CA LEU A 106 0.92 3.00 -10.83
C LEU A 106 0.21 3.05 -12.18
#